data_AF-A0A3E5ENM2-F1
#
_entry.id   AF-A0A3E5ENM2-F1
#
_cell.length_a   1.000
_cell.length_b   1.000
_cell.length_c   1.000
_cell.angle_alpha   90.00
_cell.angle_beta   90.00
_cell.angle_gamma   90.00
#
_symmetry.space_group_name_H-M   'P 1'
#
loop_
_entity.id
_entity.type
_entity.pdbx_description
1 polymer ?
#
loop_
_entity_poly.entity_id
_entity_poly.type
_entity_poly.pdbx_seq_one_letter_code
_entity_poly.pdbx_strand_id
1 'polypeptide(L)'
;MSRLIDADELIKYIKIWEIGTSISSDQKEFIDCINRQPTAFDAEKVTESLMDRFRLVSNDEDLEWNRAIDYAIKILEGGGAE
;
A
#
# COMPACT_ATOMS: atom_id res chain seq x y z
N MET A 1 2.80 -10.95 14.50
CA MET A 1 2.29 -10.03 13.46
C MET A 1 3.48 -9.57 12.64
N SER A 2 3.44 -9.79 11.32
CA SER A 2 4.50 -9.33 10.41
C SER A 2 4.35 -7.82 10.21
N ARG A 3 5.46 -7.09 10.13
CA ARG A 3 5.45 -5.65 9.84
C ARG A 3 5.20 -5.44 8.35
N LEU A 4 4.38 -4.45 7.99
CA LEU A 4 4.36 -3.92 6.62
C LEU A 4 5.67 -3.17 6.39
N ILE A 5 6.27 -3.36 5.22
CA ILE A 5 7.52 -2.71 4.83
C ILE A 5 7.20 -1.78 3.66
N ASP A 6 7.58 -0.51 3.79
CA ASP A 6 7.62 0.40 2.66
C ASP A 6 8.75 -0.04 1.72
N ALA A 7 8.36 -0.59 0.57
CA ALA A 7 9.29 -1.11 -0.42
C ALA A 7 10.15 0.01 -1.03
N ASP A 8 9.60 1.20 -1.21
CA ASP A 8 10.31 2.34 -1.80
C ASP A 8 11.37 2.88 -0.83
N GLU A 9 11.03 2.99 0.46
CA GLU A 9 11.97 3.40 1.48
C GLU A 9 13.08 2.36 1.69
N LEU A 10 12.74 1.07 1.62
CA LEU A 10 13.74 0.00 1.64
C LEU A 10 14.67 0.07 0.42
N ILE A 11 14.14 0.34 -0.78
CA ILE A 11 14.95 0.52 -1.99
C ILE A 11 15.89 1.74 -1.85
N LYS A 12 15.42 2.85 -1.27
CA LYS A 12 16.28 4.01 -0.97
C LYS A 12 17.39 3.63 -0.02
N TYR A 13 17.08 2.90 1.05
CA TYR A 13 18.08 2.41 2.00
C TYR A 13 19.12 1.50 1.32
N ILE A 14 18.68 0.56 0.47
CA ILE A 14 19.59 -0.33 -0.26
C ILE A 14 20.51 0.47 -1.18
N LYS A 15 20.01 1.50 -1.87
CA LYS A 15 20.83 2.35 -2.75
C LYS A 15 21.93 3.12 -2.02
N ILE A 16 21.74 3.46 -0.75
CA ILE A 16 22.74 4.18 0.07
C ILE A 16 23.65 3.26 0.90
N TRP A 17 23.38 1.95 0.91
CA TRP A 17 24.05 0.98 1.80
C TRP A 17 25.55 0.79 1.46
N GLU A 18 25.95 0.95 0.21
CA GLU A 18 27.37 0.97 -0.17
C GLU A 18 27.93 2.39 -0.30
N ILE A 19 29.12 2.62 0.26
CA ILE A 19 29.88 3.86 0.11
C ILE A 19 30.51 3.88 -1.29
N GLY A 20 29.72 4.24 -2.30
CA GLY A 20 30.15 4.32 -3.68
C GLY A 20 29.19 5.14 -4.52
N THR A 21 29.69 5.82 -5.55
CA THR A 21 28.88 6.66 -6.45
C THR A 21 28.04 5.85 -7.45
N SER A 22 28.10 4.51 -7.40
CA SER A 22 27.45 3.59 -8.34
C SER A 22 26.80 2.42 -7.60
N ILE A 23 25.62 2.00 -8.07
CA ILE A 23 24.91 0.83 -7.57
C ILE A 23 25.70 -0.45 -7.91
N SER A 24 26.01 -1.27 -6.90
CA SER A 24 26.67 -2.57 -7.09
C SER A 24 25.73 -3.62 -7.70
N SER A 25 26.32 -4.71 -8.22
CA SER A 25 25.53 -5.81 -8.78
C SER A 25 24.56 -6.41 -7.75
N ASP A 26 24.99 -6.54 -6.50
CA ASP A 26 24.20 -7.12 -5.41
C ASP A 26 23.04 -6.20 -5.03
N GLN A 27 23.28 -4.88 -4.92
CA GLN A 27 22.22 -3.90 -4.69
C GLN A 27 21.14 -3.96 -5.78
N LYS A 28 21.56 -4.12 -7.05
CA LYS A 28 20.62 -4.27 -8.16
C LYS A 28 19.79 -5.55 -8.05
N GLU A 29 20.40 -6.67 -7.71
CA GLU A 29 19.70 -7.95 -7.54
C GLU A 29 18.65 -7.87 -6.40
N PHE A 30 18.99 -7.22 -5.28
CA PHE A 30 18.03 -7.01 -4.18
C PHE A 30 16.86 -6.11 -4.59
N ILE A 31 17.12 -5.01 -5.30
CA ILE A 31 16.06 -4.12 -5.81
C ILE A 31 15.16 -4.86 -6.80
N ASP A 32 15.72 -5.64 -7.71
CA ASP A 32 14.96 -6.46 -8.66
C ASP A 32 14.17 -7.57 -7.95
N CYS A 33 14.66 -8.09 -6.83
CA CYS A 33 13.92 -9.03 -5.99
C CYS A 33 12.71 -8.36 -5.33
N ILE A 34 12.88 -7.17 -4.76
CA ILE A 34 11.81 -6.38 -4.12
C ILE A 34 10.75 -5.99 -5.15
N ASN A 35 11.14 -5.46 -6.31
CA ASN A 35 10.21 -5.05 -7.37
C ASN A 35 9.41 -6.22 -7.97
N ARG A 36 9.94 -7.45 -7.88
CA ARG A 36 9.22 -8.67 -8.31
C ARG A 36 8.29 -9.23 -7.24
N GLN A 37 8.38 -8.75 -5.99
CA GLN A 37 7.46 -9.21 -4.97
C GLN A 37 6.05 -8.73 -5.32
N PRO A 38 5.05 -9.62 -5.26
CA PRO A 38 3.67 -9.18 -5.38
C PRO A 38 3.34 -8.29 -4.17
N THR A 39 2.54 -7.24 -4.40
CA THR A 39 1.90 -6.53 -3.30
C THR A 39 1.08 -7.53 -2.49
N ALA A 40 1.09 -7.40 -1.16
CA ALA A 40 0.38 -8.32 -0.26
C ALA A 40 -1.13 -8.39 -0.56
N PHE A 41 -1.69 -7.33 -1.15
CA PHE A 41 -3.05 -7.24 -1.63
C PHE A 41 -3.11 -6.34 -2.87
N ASP A 42 -4.16 -6.51 -3.66
CA ASP A 42 -4.46 -5.66 -4.82
C ASP A 42 -5.33 -4.50 -4.35
N ALA A 43 -4.76 -3.29 -4.30
CA ALA A 43 -5.44 -2.11 -3.77
C ALA A 43 -6.69 -1.77 -4.58
N GLU A 44 -6.65 -1.93 -5.91
CA GLU A 44 -7.80 -1.66 -6.79
C GLU A 44 -8.94 -2.64 -6.48
N LYS A 45 -8.64 -3.95 -6.38
CA LYS A 45 -9.66 -4.95 -6.01
C LYS A 45 -10.24 -4.74 -4.62
N VAL A 46 -9.44 -4.29 -3.66
CA VAL A 46 -9.93 -3.99 -2.31
C VAL A 46 -10.85 -2.77 -2.36
N THR A 47 -10.48 -1.71 -3.09
CA THR A 47 -11.33 -0.53 -3.30
C THR A 47 -12.65 -0.89 -3.98
N GLU A 48 -12.63 -1.69 -5.05
CA GLU A 48 -13.85 -2.17 -5.72
C GLU A 48 -14.75 -2.94 -4.74
N SER A 49 -14.17 -3.88 -3.97
CA SER A 49 -14.92 -4.65 -2.97
C SER A 49 -15.51 -3.79 -1.85
N LEU A 50 -14.88 -2.66 -1.52
CA LEU A 50 -15.39 -1.69 -0.57
C LEU A 50 -16.50 -0.83 -1.19
N MET A 51 -16.34 -0.38 -2.43
CA MET A 51 -17.35 0.38 -3.17
C MET A 51 -18.66 -0.40 -3.35
N ASP A 52 -18.59 -1.71 -3.59
CA ASP A 52 -19.76 -2.59 -3.68
C ASP A 52 -20.57 -2.69 -2.38
N ARG A 53 -20.03 -2.25 -1.24
CA ARG A 53 -20.69 -2.26 0.08
C ARG A 53 -21.42 -0.97 0.39
N PHE A 54 -21.39 0.03 -0.50
CA PHE A 54 -22.19 1.24 -0.33
C PHE A 54 -23.68 0.91 -0.32
N ARG A 55 -24.41 1.59 0.56
CA ARG A 55 -25.86 1.44 0.71
C ARG A 55 -26.57 2.64 0.14
N LEU A 56 -27.79 2.42 -0.37
CA LEU A 56 -28.68 3.52 -0.69
C LEU A 56 -29.06 4.24 0.61
N VAL A 57 -28.67 5.51 0.70
CA VAL A 57 -28.87 6.30 1.92
C VAL A 57 -30.35 6.52 2.16
N SER A 58 -30.88 5.87 3.18
CA SER A 58 -32.30 5.97 3.56
C SER A 58 -32.48 6.53 4.98
N ASN A 59 -31.43 6.49 5.79
CA ASN A 59 -31.36 7.01 7.15
C ASN A 59 -29.92 7.44 7.49
N ASP A 60 -29.73 7.98 8.69
CA ASP A 60 -28.41 8.44 9.16
C ASP A 60 -27.41 7.28 9.35
N GLU A 61 -27.88 6.08 9.71
CA GLU A 61 -27.02 4.89 9.86
C GLU A 61 -26.39 4.46 8.52
N ASP A 62 -27.16 4.48 7.42
CA ASP A 62 -26.66 4.20 6.07
C ASP A 62 -25.65 5.25 5.62
N LEU A 63 -25.86 6.51 6.01
CA LEU A 63 -24.93 7.60 5.73
C LEU A 63 -23.61 7.41 6.49
N GLU A 64 -23.66 7.08 7.77
CA GLU A 64 -22.46 6.80 8.58
C GLU A 64 -21.72 5.56 8.09
N TRP A 65 -22.43 4.52 7.67
CA TRP A 65 -21.84 3.34 7.04
C TRP A 65 -21.05 3.71 5.79
N ASN A 66 -21.66 4.46 4.86
CA ASN A 66 -21.00 4.89 3.64
C ASN A 66 -19.78 5.78 3.92
N ARG A 67 -19.84 6.65 4.95
CA ARG A 67 -18.68 7.46 5.38
C ARG A 67 -17.54 6.60 5.93
N ALA A 68 -17.86 5.54 6.67
CA ALA A 68 -16.85 4.61 7.18
C ALA A 68 -16.15 3.87 6.03
N ILE A 69 -16.89 3.48 4.98
CA ILE A 69 -16.32 2.88 3.78
C ILE A 69 -15.43 3.87 3.03
N ASP A 70 -15.88 5.12 2.83
CA ASP A 70 -15.08 6.19 2.21
C ASP A 70 -13.77 6.45 2.98
N TYR A 71 -13.83 6.47 4.31
CA TYR A 71 -12.64 6.62 5.16
C TYR A 71 -11.68 5.42 5.04
N ALA A 72 -12.21 4.20 4.95
CA ALA A 72 -11.40 3.00 4.74
C ALA A 72 -10.66 3.04 3.39
N ILE A 73 -11.32 3.53 2.32
CA ILE A 73 -10.68 3.71 1.01
C ILE A 73 -9.55 4.75 1.10
N LYS A 74 -9.76 5.88 1.78
CA LYS A 74 -8.71 6.89 1.98
C LYS A 74 -7.48 6.34 2.71
N ILE A 75 -7.67 5.52 3.75
CA ILE A 75 -6.56 4.85 4.44
C ILE A 75 -5.80 3.94 3.47
N LEU A 76 -6.53 3.19 2.63
CA LEU A 76 -5.95 2.28 1.65
C LEU A 76 -5.13 3.04 0.59
N GLU A 77 -5.65 4.15 0.07
CA GLU A 77 -4.96 5.03 -0.89
C GLU A 77 -3.71 5.66 -0.27
N GLY A 78 -3.73 5.95 1.04
CA GLY A 78 -2.57 6.39 1.82
C GLY A 78 -1.60 5.26 2.19
N GLY A 79 -1.81 4.02 1.73
CA GLY A 79 -0.97 2.87 2.03
C GLY A 79 -1.01 2.39 3.48
N GLY A 80 -1.97 2.90 4.27
CA GLY A 80 -2.10 2.57 5.70
C GLY A 80 -0.95 3.08 6.58
N ALA A 81 -0.19 4.09 6.11
CA ALA A 81 0.97 4.65 6.80
C ALA A 81 0.67 5.91 7.64
N GLU A 82 -0.62 6.24 7.86
CA GLU A 82 -1.04 7.31 8.79
C GLU A 82 -0.61 7.03 10.25
#